data_AF-A0A931J6N5-F1
#
_entry.id   AF-A0A931J6N5-F1
#
_cell.length_a   1.000
_cell.length_b   1.000
_cell.length_c   1.000
_cell.angle_alpha   90.00
_cell.angle_beta   90.00
_cell.angle_gamma   90.00
#
_symmetry.space_group_name_H-M   'P 1'
#
loop_
_entity.id
_entity.type
_entity.pdbx_description
1 polymer ?
#
loop_
_entity_poly.entity_id
_entity_poly.type
_entity_poly.pdbx_seq_one_letter_code
_entity_poly.pdbx_strand_id
1 'polypeptide(L)'
;MSLQRSVAQQIEEVVAEIQRAKTLPAAGACPWLMNLLTQHGVAPDSGMLVRLSSTPDQGGDLFAGIWLTKDQRFFEFSIIADRNSNELIEVEAFQDVTSAMVVSANLKGHGKSFGYLALQALKDA
;
A
#
# COMPACT_ATOMS: atom_id res chain seq x y z
N MET A 1 29.72 7.23 2.54
CA MET A 1 29.81 5.97 1.77
C MET A 1 28.40 5.55 1.41
N SER A 2 28.01 5.57 0.14
CA SER A 2 26.69 5.08 -0.28
C SER A 2 26.71 3.56 -0.28
N LEU A 3 25.90 2.94 0.59
CA LEU A 3 25.64 1.51 0.57
C LEU A 3 24.91 1.17 -0.74
N GLN A 4 25.65 0.69 -1.73
CA GLN A 4 25.06 0.21 -2.97
C GLN A 4 24.39 -1.14 -2.68
N ARG A 5 23.08 -1.12 -2.40
CA ARG A 5 22.28 -2.34 -2.17
C ARG A 5 22.24 -3.18 -3.45
N SER A 6 22.29 -4.50 -3.29
CA SER A 6 22.10 -5.40 -4.43
C SER A 6 20.62 -5.45 -4.84
N VAL A 7 20.36 -5.73 -6.12
CA VAL A 7 18.99 -5.90 -6.66
C VAL A 7 18.21 -6.97 -5.88
N ALA A 8 18.88 -8.03 -5.43
CA ALA A 8 18.27 -9.09 -4.63
C ALA A 8 17.77 -8.59 -3.26
N GLN A 9 18.61 -7.83 -2.55
CA GLN A 9 18.24 -7.22 -1.26
C GLN A 9 17.06 -6.25 -1.42
N GLN A 10 17.05 -5.45 -2.49
CA GLN A 10 15.95 -4.53 -2.75
C GLN A 10 14.62 -5.26 -3.00
N ILE A 11 14.65 -6.36 -3.75
CA ILE A 11 13.46 -7.20 -3.98
C ILE A 11 12.97 -7.79 -2.66
N GLU A 12 13.88 -8.32 -1.83
CA GLU A 12 13.53 -8.93 -0.54
C GLU A 12 12.90 -7.91 0.41
N GLU A 13 13.46 -6.69 0.49
CA GLU A 13 12.91 -5.59 1.28
C GLU A 13 11.49 -5.22 0.84
N VAL A 14 11.26 -5.09 -0.47
CA VAL A 14 9.93 -4.77 -1.03
C VAL A 14 8.93 -5.89 -0.77
N VAL A 15 9.34 -7.15 -0.92
CA VAL A 15 8.48 -8.30 -0.60
C VAL A 15 8.12 -8.28 0.89
N ALA A 16 9.09 -8.05 1.77
CA ALA A 16 8.85 -7.95 3.21
C ALA A 16 7.95 -6.76 3.58
N GLU A 17 8.04 -5.64 2.86
CA GLU A 17 7.12 -4.51 2.99
C GLU A 17 5.69 -4.90 2.63
N ILE A 18 5.48 -5.52 1.47
CA ILE A 18 4.16 -5.96 1.00
C ILE A 18 3.54 -6.96 1.98
N GLN A 19 4.33 -7.94 2.46
CA GLN A 19 3.84 -8.94 3.40
C GLN A 19 3.44 -8.32 4.75
N ARG A 20 4.20 -7.34 5.24
CA ARG A 20 3.82 -6.59 6.45
C ARG A 20 2.54 -5.77 6.24
N ALA A 21 2.44 -5.06 5.12
CA ALA A 21 1.28 -4.23 4.82
C ALA A 21 0.00 -5.07 4.73
N LYS A 22 0.06 -6.25 4.09
CA LYS A 22 -1.07 -7.17 3.91
C LYS A 22 -1.71 -7.61 5.22
N THR A 23 -0.96 -7.71 6.32
CA THR A 23 -1.47 -8.22 7.61
C THR A 23 -2.08 -7.13 8.49
N LEU A 24 -1.77 -5.85 8.24
CA LEU A 24 -2.22 -4.73 9.08
C LEU A 24 -3.76 -4.59 9.16
N PRO A 25 -4.52 -4.69 8.05
CA PRO A 25 -5.98 -4.57 8.13
C PRO A 25 -6.61 -5.68 8.98
N ALA A 26 -6.14 -6.93 8.79
CA ALA A 26 -6.63 -8.08 9.54
C ALA A 26 -6.27 -8.03 11.04
N ALA A 27 -5.15 -7.37 11.38
CA ALA A 27 -4.75 -7.11 12.75
C ALA A 27 -5.56 -5.98 13.43
N GLY A 28 -6.49 -5.34 12.71
CA GLY A 28 -7.28 -4.21 13.22
C GLY A 28 -6.47 -2.92 13.35
N ALA A 29 -5.27 -2.85 12.76
CA ALA A 29 -4.37 -1.70 12.90
C ALA A 29 -4.83 -0.46 12.12
N CYS A 30 -5.75 -0.62 11.16
CA CYS A 30 -6.22 0.49 10.31
C CYS A 30 -7.74 0.45 10.12
N PRO A 31 -8.56 0.72 11.15
CA PRO A 31 -10.02 0.73 11.02
C PRO A 31 -10.52 1.74 9.98
N TRP A 32 -9.84 2.89 9.87
CA TRP A 32 -10.11 3.93 8.88
C TRP A 32 -10.03 3.43 7.42
N LEU A 33 -9.24 2.40 7.13
CA LEU A 33 -9.04 1.91 5.76
C LEU A 33 -10.33 1.30 5.20
N MET A 34 -11.08 0.58 6.04
CA MET A 34 -12.36 -0.02 5.63
C MET A 34 -13.38 1.05 5.25
N ASN A 35 -13.41 2.13 6.04
CA ASN A 35 -14.28 3.27 5.79
C ASN A 35 -13.87 3.99 4.51
N LEU A 36 -12.58 4.28 4.33
CA LEU A 36 -12.03 4.91 3.13
C LEU A 36 -12.41 4.13 1.86
N LEU A 37 -12.13 2.83 1.82
CA LEU A 37 -12.42 1.99 0.66
C LEU A 37 -13.92 1.97 0.34
N THR A 38 -14.76 1.80 1.37
CA THR A 38 -16.22 1.77 1.20
C THR A 38 -16.78 3.10 0.69
N GLN A 39 -16.27 4.24 1.19
CA GLN A 39 -16.67 5.58 0.73
C GLN A 39 -16.36 5.81 -0.75
N HIS A 40 -15.31 5.20 -1.28
CA HIS A 40 -14.93 5.28 -2.69
C HIS A 40 -15.45 4.12 -3.55
N GLY A 41 -16.36 3.29 -3.02
CA GLY A 41 -16.97 2.18 -3.75
C GLY A 41 -16.02 1.01 -4.02
N VAL A 42 -14.91 0.91 -3.28
CA VAL A 42 -13.98 -0.23 -3.33
C VAL A 42 -14.35 -1.20 -2.21
N ALA A 43 -14.61 -2.46 -2.55
CA ALA A 43 -14.95 -3.46 -1.55
C ALA A 43 -13.69 -3.84 -0.73
N PRO A 44 -13.68 -3.67 0.61
CA PRO A 44 -12.48 -3.91 1.41
C PRO A 44 -12.03 -5.38 1.45
N ASP A 45 -12.92 -6.32 1.15
CA ASP A 45 -12.66 -7.76 1.03
C ASP A 45 -12.20 -8.18 -0.39
N SER A 46 -12.21 -7.24 -1.34
CA SER A 46 -11.82 -7.46 -2.73
C SER A 46 -10.40 -6.97 -3.04
N GLY A 47 -9.48 -7.05 -2.08
CA GLY A 47 -8.09 -6.62 -2.27
C GLY A 47 -7.19 -6.87 -1.08
N MET A 48 -6.02 -6.23 -1.12
CA MET A 48 -5.05 -6.21 -0.03
C MET A 48 -4.27 -4.90 0.00
N LEU A 49 -3.82 -4.52 1.19
CA LEU A 49 -2.91 -3.40 1.38
C LEU A 49 -1.49 -3.86 1.01
N VAL A 50 -0.84 -3.15 0.08
CA VAL A 50 0.50 -3.52 -0.42
C VAL A 50 1.59 -2.56 -0.01
N ARG A 51 1.21 -1.38 0.46
CA ARG A 51 2.10 -0.39 1.05
C ARG A 51 1.33 0.44 2.06
N LEU A 52 1.98 0.72 3.18
CA LEU A 52 1.50 1.68 4.16
C LEU A 52 2.70 2.35 4.82
N SER A 53 2.61 3.66 4.95
CA SER A 53 3.50 4.50 5.74
C SER A 53 2.66 5.43 6.61
N SER A 54 3.12 5.70 7.83
CA SER A 54 2.52 6.68 8.72
C SER A 54 3.56 7.72 9.13
N THR A 55 3.19 8.99 9.11
CA THR A 55 4.02 10.09 9.61
C THR A 55 3.18 10.93 10.58
N PRO A 56 3.70 11.28 11.78
CA PRO A 56 2.99 12.19 12.67
C PRO A 56 2.75 13.55 12.01
N ASP A 57 1.53 14.06 12.11
CA ASP A 57 1.14 15.38 11.65
C ASP A 57 0.56 16.22 12.81
N GLN A 58 0.32 17.53 12.59
CA GLN A 58 -0.29 18.42 13.58
C GLN A 58 -1.76 18.06 13.86
N GLY A 59 -2.48 17.56 12.84
CA GLY A 59 -3.90 17.20 12.94
C GLY A 59 -4.19 15.75 13.31
N GLY A 60 -3.16 14.91 13.43
CA GLY A 60 -3.32 13.47 13.62
C GLY A 60 -2.08 12.73 13.12
N ASP A 61 -2.28 11.51 12.62
CA ASP A 61 -1.24 10.80 11.88
C ASP A 61 -1.63 10.72 10.41
N LEU A 62 -0.70 11.13 9.56
CA LEU A 62 -0.83 11.07 8.11
C LEU A 62 -0.48 9.65 7.65
N PHE A 63 -1.45 8.95 7.08
CA PHE A 63 -1.27 7.64 6.48
C PHE A 63 -1.29 7.75 4.96
N ALA A 64 -0.23 7.27 4.32
CA ALA A 64 -0.15 7.12 2.88
C ALA A 64 0.08 5.66 2.51
N GLY A 65 -0.58 5.18 1.46
CA GLY A 65 -0.51 3.78 1.10
C GLY A 65 -1.06 3.45 -0.27
N ILE A 66 -0.96 2.17 -0.61
CA ILE A 66 -1.49 1.62 -1.86
C ILE A 66 -2.31 0.38 -1.53
N TRP A 67 -3.56 0.41 -1.96
CA TRP A 67 -4.48 -0.72 -1.97
C TRP A 67 -4.48 -1.38 -3.35
N LEU A 68 -4.33 -2.70 -3.39
CA LEU A 68 -4.40 -3.50 -4.61
C LEU A 68 -5.65 -4.37 -4.57
N THR A 69 -6.51 -4.22 -5.56
CA THR A 69 -7.75 -4.99 -5.71
C THR A 69 -7.55 -6.32 -6.45
N LYS A 70 -8.51 -7.25 -6.32
CA LYS A 70 -8.51 -8.55 -7.00
C LYS A 70 -8.57 -8.44 -8.53
N ASP A 71 -9.20 -7.40 -9.06
CA ASP A 71 -9.20 -7.02 -10.48
C ASP A 71 -7.93 -6.27 -10.89
N GLN A 72 -6.89 -6.27 -10.04
CA GLN A 72 -5.55 -5.76 -10.33
C GLN A 72 -5.49 -4.24 -10.51
N ARG A 73 -6.42 -3.50 -9.87
CA ARG A 73 -6.37 -2.04 -9.81
C ARG A 73 -5.63 -1.57 -8.57
N PHE A 74 -4.79 -0.56 -8.76
CA PHE A 74 -3.99 0.07 -7.72
C PHE A 74 -4.62 1.40 -7.32
N PHE A 75 -5.00 1.53 -6.06
CA PHE A 75 -5.50 2.77 -5.48
C PHE A 75 -4.48 3.33 -4.51
N GLU A 76 -3.92 4.48 -4.84
CA GLU A 76 -3.06 5.23 -3.93
C GLU A 76 -3.93 6.18 -3.09
N PHE A 77 -3.63 6.26 -1.80
CA PHE A 77 -4.36 7.12 -0.89
C PHE A 77 -3.42 7.85 0.08
N SER A 78 -3.88 9.01 0.54
CA SER A 78 -3.32 9.79 1.64
C SER A 78 -4.47 10.28 2.51
N ILE A 79 -4.41 10.02 3.81
CA ILE A 79 -5.47 10.36 4.77
C ILE A 79 -4.86 10.82 6.09
N ILE A 80 -5.59 11.63 6.83
CA ILE A 80 -5.28 11.96 8.22
C ILE A 80 -6.25 11.20 9.11
N ALA A 81 -5.71 10.46 10.08
CA ALA A 81 -6.51 9.80 11.12
C ALA A 81 -6.15 10.32 12.51
N ASP A 82 -7.13 10.29 13.41
CA ASP A 82 -6.91 10.70 14.81
C ASP A 82 -5.92 9.73 15.48
N ARG A 83 -4.95 10.29 16.21
CA ARG A 83 -3.89 9.51 16.85
C ARG A 83 -4.40 8.60 17.97
N ASN A 84 -5.51 8.97 18.62
CA ASN A 84 -6.06 8.22 19.75
C ASN A 84 -7.14 7.23 19.30
N SER A 85 -8.10 7.70 18.49
CA SER A 85 -9.24 6.88 18.06
C SER A 85 -8.96 6.07 16.78
N ASN A 86 -7.92 6.41 16.01
CA ASN A 86 -7.68 5.88 14.65
C ASN A 86 -8.87 6.10 13.70
N GLU A 87 -9.74 7.06 14.01
CA GLU A 87 -10.85 7.43 13.14
C GLU A 87 -10.34 8.29 11.99
N LEU A 88 -10.95 8.10 10.82
CA LEU A 88 -10.65 8.91 9.64
C LEU A 88 -11.11 10.35 9.89
N ILE A 89 -10.18 11.30 9.87
CA ILE A 89 -10.45 12.73 9.99
C ILE A 89 -10.64 13.32 8.58
N GLU A 90 -9.67 13.10 7.70
CA GLU A 90 -9.62 13.74 6.39
C GLU A 90 -9.04 12.80 5.33
N VAL A 91 -9.55 12.92 4.10
CA VAL A 91 -9.00 12.25 2.92
C VAL A 91 -8.33 13.30 2.04
N GLU A 92 -6.99 13.29 2.01
CA GLU A 92 -6.22 14.21 1.16
C GLU A 92 -6.19 13.75 -0.29
N ALA A 93 -6.05 12.44 -0.50
CA ALA A 93 -6.00 11.84 -1.82
C ALA A 93 -6.57 10.42 -1.82
N PHE A 94 -7.29 10.09 -2.89
CA PHE A 94 -7.67 8.73 -3.24
C PHE A 94 -7.77 8.63 -4.76
N GLN A 95 -6.82 7.95 -5.39
CA GLN A 95 -6.67 7.94 -6.84
C GLN A 95 -6.38 6.54 -7.39
N ASP A 96 -7.01 6.20 -8.50
CA ASP A 96 -6.65 5.02 -9.28
C ASP A 96 -5.36 5.30 -10.05
N VAL A 97 -4.27 4.64 -9.65
CA VAL A 97 -2.95 4.75 -10.26
C VAL A 97 -2.60 3.55 -11.12
N THR A 98 -3.57 2.70 -11.48
CA THR A 98 -3.35 1.45 -12.21
C THR A 98 -2.58 1.66 -13.51
N SER A 99 -2.92 2.69 -14.29
CA SER A 99 -2.23 2.99 -15.56
C SER A 99 -0.84 3.56 -15.38
N ALA A 100 -0.56 4.19 -14.24
CA ALA A 100 0.76 4.74 -13.90
C ALA A 100 1.67 3.69 -13.23
N MET A 101 1.09 2.60 -12.70
CA MET A 101 1.81 1.56 -12.01
C MET A 101 2.62 0.71 -12.99
N VAL A 102 3.94 0.72 -12.83
CA VAL A 102 4.82 -0.14 -13.64
C VAL A 102 4.70 -1.58 -13.18
N VAL A 103 4.24 -2.45 -14.07
CA VAL A 103 4.17 -3.90 -13.87
C VAL A 103 5.10 -4.59 -14.87
N SER A 104 6.32 -4.86 -14.43
CA SER A 104 7.33 -5.58 -15.21
C SER A 104 8.07 -6.60 -14.35
N ALA A 105 8.28 -7.80 -14.91
CA ALA A 105 9.12 -8.84 -14.32
C ALA A 105 10.63 -8.53 -14.48
N ASN A 106 10.99 -7.70 -15.45
CA ASN A 106 12.37 -7.46 -15.87
C ASN A 106 12.60 -5.96 -16.18
N LEU A 107 12.84 -5.16 -15.14
CA LEU A 107 13.39 -3.82 -15.27
C LEU A 107 14.91 -3.89 -15.30
N LYS A 108 15.53 -3.34 -16.35
CA LYS A 108 16.99 -3.30 -16.48
C LYS A 108 17.60 -2.63 -15.23
N GLY A 109 18.52 -3.33 -14.58
CA GLY A 109 19.22 -2.86 -13.39
C GLY A 109 18.42 -2.90 -12.07
N HIS A 110 17.14 -3.28 -12.08
CA HIS A 110 16.27 -3.24 -10.89
C HIS A 110 15.48 -4.54 -10.64
N GLY A 111 15.46 -5.47 -11.60
CA GLY A 111 14.75 -6.75 -11.46
C GLY A 111 13.22 -6.58 -11.55
N LYS A 112 12.47 -7.21 -10.66
CA LYS A 112 10.99 -7.12 -10.63
C LYS A 112 10.54 -5.76 -10.10
N SER A 113 9.60 -5.14 -10.79
CA SER A 113 8.93 -3.91 -10.32
C SER A 113 8.07 -4.17 -9.06
N PHE A 114 7.81 -3.10 -8.30
CA PHE A 114 6.86 -3.14 -7.18
C PHE A 114 5.48 -3.67 -7.61
N GLY A 115 4.91 -3.16 -8.70
CA GLY A 115 3.62 -3.60 -9.20
C GLY A 115 3.59 -5.10 -9.53
N TYR A 116 4.68 -5.62 -10.11
CA TYR A 116 4.81 -7.06 -10.35
C TYR A 116 4.85 -7.88 -9.05
N LEU A 117 5.62 -7.44 -8.06
CA LEU A 117 5.72 -8.13 -6.76
C LEU A 117 4.39 -8.09 -6.00
N ALA A 118 3.68 -6.96 -6.04
CA ALA A 118 2.36 -6.79 -5.45
C ALA A 118 1.32 -7.74 -6.07
N LEU A 119 1.28 -7.84 -7.41
CA LEU A 119 0.41 -8.80 -8.10
C LEU A 119 0.79 -10.25 -7.80
N GLN A 120 2.08 -10.56 -7.61
CA GLN A 120 2.51 -11.89 -7.20
C GLN A 120 1.98 -12.21 -5.80
N ALA A 121 2.13 -11.29 -4.84
CA ALA A 121 1.63 -11.48 -3.48
C ALA A 121 0.10 -11.61 -3.39
N LEU A 122 -0.64 -11.02 -4.35
CA LEU A 122 -2.10 -11.13 -4.44
C LEU A 122 -2.53 -12.52 -4.92
N LYS A 123 -1.77 -13.14 -5.82
CA LYS A 123 -2.02 -14.51 -6.29
C LYS A 123 -1.72 -15.56 -5.22
N ASP A 124 -0.78 -15.25 -4.32
CA ASP A 124 -0.38 -16.10 -3.20
C ASP A 124 -1.26 -15.86 -1.94
N ALA A 125 -2.33 -15.05 -2.04
CA ALA A 125 -3.22 -14.66 -0.94
C ALA A 125 -4.50 -15.50 -0.88
#